data_AF-A0A0C3KKE8-F1
#
_entry.id   AF-A0A0C3KKE8-F1
#
_cell.length_a   1.000
_cell.length_b   1.000
_cell.length_c   1.000
_cell.angle_alpha   90.00
_cell.angle_beta   90.00
_cell.angle_gamma   90.00
#
_symmetry.space_group_name_H-M   'P 1'
#
loop_
_entity.id
_entity.type
_entity.pdbx_description
1 polymer ?
#
loop_
_entity_poly.entity_id
_entity_poly.type
_entity_poly.pdbx_seq_one_letter_code
_entity_poly.pdbx_strand_id
1 'polypeptide(L)'
;IRFTCRHTTTPRTCTSVLTTPTSHLLLRPTYQPHFSRGMTPKNAPLVSHEDVIFGPNDADDNDFELPEDVEPFLAEQPLENDLAAEELNLNYLHLDYNMNLKPIKTLTMQERKKFRFGNAFHLYCEILHL
;
A
#
# COMPACT_ATOMS: atom_id res chain seq x y z
N ILE A 1 -14.55 20.47 14.72
CA ILE A 1 -13.47 19.79 15.47
C ILE A 1 -12.15 20.34 14.94
N ARG A 2 -11.35 20.99 15.81
CA ARG A 2 -10.15 21.74 15.41
C ARG A 2 -8.98 20.77 15.29
N PHE A 3 -8.54 20.44 14.08
CA PHE A 3 -7.32 19.67 13.88
C PHE A 3 -6.13 20.62 13.94
N THR A 4 -5.34 20.54 15.01
CA THR A 4 -4.03 21.19 15.06
C THR A 4 -3.04 20.35 14.26
N CYS A 5 -2.70 20.82 13.07
CA CYS A 5 -1.63 20.26 12.26
C CYS A 5 -0.29 20.61 12.94
N ARG A 6 0.30 19.66 13.68
CA ARG A 6 1.73 19.72 13.98
C ARG A 6 2.45 19.25 12.73
N HIS A 7 3.05 20.18 12.00
CA HIS A 7 4.00 19.89 10.93
C HIS A 7 5.14 19.02 11.48
N THR A 8 5.05 17.70 11.28
CA THR A 8 6.20 16.82 11.29
C THR A 8 6.66 16.69 9.85
N THR A 9 7.88 17.12 9.55
CA THR A 9 8.53 17.11 8.22
C THR A 9 8.75 15.71 7.63
N THR A 10 8.40 14.65 8.37
CA THR A 10 8.44 13.26 7.91
C THR A 10 7.01 12.72 7.80
N PRO A 11 6.61 12.11 6.65
CA PRO A 11 5.33 11.44 6.54
C PRO A 11 5.24 10.32 7.57
N ARG A 12 4.15 10.27 8.35
CA ARG A 12 3.92 9.18 9.30
C ARG A 12 3.54 7.92 8.53
N THR A 13 4.34 6.87 8.62
CA THR A 13 4.03 5.58 8.01
C THR A 13 2.92 4.88 8.82
N CYS A 14 1.74 4.71 8.23
CA CYS A 14 0.66 3.93 8.81
C CYS A 14 0.81 2.44 8.43
N THR A 15 1.75 1.74 9.08
CA THR A 15 1.87 0.27 8.94
C THR A 15 1.07 -0.41 10.03
N SER A 16 0.32 -1.43 9.67
CA SER A 16 -0.34 -2.29 10.63
C SER A 16 0.10 -3.73 10.36
N VAL A 17 0.47 -4.43 11.42
CA VAL A 17 1.06 -5.77 11.37
C VAL A 17 -0.07 -6.80 11.41
N LEU A 18 0.01 -7.82 10.55
CA LEU A 18 -0.93 -8.94 10.55
C LEU A 18 -0.58 -9.88 11.71
N THR A 19 -1.57 -10.21 12.54
CA THR A 19 -1.44 -11.15 13.67
C THR A 19 -1.91 -12.56 13.34
N THR A 20 -2.53 -12.75 12.16
CA THR A 20 -3.15 -13.99 11.71
C THR A 20 -2.74 -14.28 10.26
N PRO A 21 -2.41 -15.54 9.90
CA PRO A 21 -1.84 -15.88 8.59
C PRO A 21 -2.85 -15.88 7.43
N THR A 22 -4.16 -15.83 7.69
CA THR A 22 -5.17 -16.27 6.71
C THR A 22 -5.83 -15.16 5.88
N SER A 23 -5.49 -13.89 6.07
CA SER A 23 -6.06 -12.80 5.25
C SER A 23 -5.15 -11.57 5.27
N HIS A 24 -4.36 -11.38 4.21
CA HIS A 24 -3.36 -10.30 4.18
C HIS A 24 -3.89 -8.99 3.60
N LEU A 25 -4.91 -9.04 2.72
CA LEU A 25 -5.57 -7.86 2.16
C LEU A 25 -6.97 -7.58 2.77
N LEU A 26 -7.17 -7.89 4.06
CA LEU A 26 -8.42 -7.56 4.74
C LEU A 26 -8.43 -6.12 5.28
N LEU A 27 -9.55 -5.41 5.09
CA LEU A 27 -9.79 -4.12 5.75
C LEU A 27 -9.82 -4.33 7.28
N ARG A 28 -8.81 -3.80 7.97
CA ARG A 28 -8.70 -3.93 9.43
C ARG A 28 -9.65 -3.00 10.18
N PRO A 29 -10.20 -3.41 11.33
CA PRO A 29 -11.04 -2.57 12.19
C PRO A 29 -10.37 -1.28 12.69
N THR A 30 -9.04 -1.20 12.66
CA THR A 30 -8.27 -0.02 13.06
C THR A 30 -8.29 1.09 12.01
N TYR A 31 -8.66 0.78 10.76
CA TYR A 31 -8.88 1.79 9.74
C TYR A 31 -10.23 2.46 9.94
N GLN A 32 -10.26 3.79 9.79
CA GLN A 32 -11.52 4.51 9.80
C GLN A 32 -12.33 4.13 8.55
N PRO A 33 -13.64 3.84 8.68
CA PRO A 33 -14.48 3.60 7.52
C PRO A 33 -14.50 4.86 6.65
N HIS A 34 -14.24 4.67 5.37
CA HIS A 34 -14.38 5.76 4.41
C HIS A 34 -15.87 5.95 4.11
N PHE A 35 -16.43 7.10 4.48
CA PHE A 35 -17.77 7.49 4.06
C PHE A 35 -17.65 8.40 2.84
N SER A 36 -17.95 7.88 1.65
CA SER A 36 -18.15 8.71 0.47
C SER A 36 -19.45 9.51 0.63
N ARG A 37 -19.35 10.72 1.16
CA ARG A 37 -20.45 11.70 1.15
C ARG A 37 -20.12 12.76 0.11
N GLY A 38 -20.59 12.55 -1.12
CA GLY A 38 -20.66 13.61 -2.12
C GLY A 38 -21.70 14.62 -1.68
N MET A 39 -21.29 15.86 -1.36
CA MET A 39 -22.21 16.98 -1.20
C MET A 39 -21.98 17.93 -2.37
N THR A 40 -22.74 17.70 -3.44
CA THR A 40 -22.87 18.63 -4.54
C THR A 40 -23.63 19.86 -4.01
N PRO A 41 -23.08 21.09 -4.10
CA PRO A 41 -23.83 22.28 -3.71
C PRO A 41 -25.08 22.39 -4.59
N LYS A 42 -26.20 22.91 -4.06
CA LYS A 42 -27.50 23.05 -4.77
C LYS A 42 -27.42 23.85 -6.09
N ASN A 43 -26.28 24.47 -6.35
CA ASN A 43 -26.03 25.39 -7.47
C ASN A 43 -25.07 24.78 -8.51
N ALA A 44 -24.48 23.62 -8.24
CA ALA A 44 -23.69 22.90 -9.23
C ALA A 44 -24.63 22.12 -10.15
N PRO A 45 -24.29 21.94 -11.44
CA PRO A 45 -25.06 21.10 -12.34
C PRO A 45 -25.34 19.75 -11.69
N LEU A 46 -26.59 19.29 -11.75
CA LEU A 46 -27.00 17.97 -11.22
C LEU A 46 -26.34 16.80 -11.96
N VAL A 47 -25.64 17.11 -13.05
CA VAL A 47 -24.90 16.18 -13.90
C VAL A 47 -23.48 16.13 -13.36
N SER A 48 -23.01 14.92 -13.07
CA SER A 48 -21.62 14.72 -12.62
C SER A 48 -20.65 15.14 -13.73
N HIS A 49 -19.41 15.49 -13.37
CA HIS A 49 -18.41 15.87 -14.38
C HIS A 49 -18.12 14.73 -15.36
N GLU A 50 -18.18 13.48 -14.87
CA GLU A 50 -18.07 12.27 -15.69
C GLU A 50 -19.23 12.18 -16.70
N ASP A 51 -20.47 12.40 -16.29
CA ASP A 51 -21.63 12.35 -17.21
C ASP A 51 -21.62 13.48 -18.25
N VAL A 52 -20.96 14.62 -17.98
CA VAL A 52 -20.76 15.69 -18.98
C VAL A 52 -19.68 15.32 -20.00
N ILE A 53 -18.64 14.61 -19.58
CA ILE A 53 -17.50 14.24 -20.44
C ILE A 53 -17.82 12.98 -21.26
N PHE A 54 -18.41 11.98 -20.61
CA PHE A 54 -18.62 10.64 -21.15
C PHE A 54 -20.08 10.38 -21.56
N GLY A 55 -20.97 11.36 -21.38
CA GLY A 55 -22.40 11.18 -21.62
C GLY A 55 -23.06 10.31 -20.54
N PRO A 56 -24.37 10.00 -20.68
CA PRO A 56 -25.00 8.98 -19.87
C PRO A 56 -24.23 7.67 -20.05
N ASN A 57 -23.89 7.00 -18.94
CA ASN A 57 -23.43 5.60 -19.00
C ASN A 57 -24.39 4.83 -19.91
N ASP A 58 -23.84 4.04 -20.82
CA ASP A 58 -24.56 3.21 -21.78
C ASP A 58 -25.03 3.89 -23.10
N ALA A 59 -24.74 5.17 -23.33
CA ALA A 59 -25.08 5.84 -24.59
C ALA A 59 -24.22 5.37 -25.79
N ASP A 60 -22.99 4.95 -25.52
CA ASP A 60 -21.92 4.71 -26.52
C ASP A 60 -21.41 3.25 -26.49
N ASP A 61 -22.02 2.38 -25.68
CA ASP A 61 -21.57 1.00 -25.40
C ASP A 61 -21.60 0.05 -26.63
N ASN A 62 -22.12 0.51 -27.77
CA ASN A 62 -22.19 -0.28 -29.00
C ASN A 62 -21.04 -0.01 -29.99
N ASP A 63 -20.20 1.01 -29.76
CA ASP A 63 -19.17 1.43 -30.72
C ASP A 63 -17.77 0.90 -30.41
N PHE A 64 -17.55 0.35 -29.21
CA PHE A 64 -16.25 -0.15 -28.77
C PHE A 64 -16.36 -1.52 -28.10
N GLU A 65 -15.84 -2.55 -28.77
CA GLU A 65 -15.69 -3.89 -28.23
C GLU A 65 -14.20 -4.17 -27.97
N LEU A 66 -13.90 -4.72 -26.80
CA LEU A 66 -12.54 -5.13 -26.47
C LEU A 66 -12.20 -6.42 -27.26
N PRO A 67 -11.03 -6.51 -27.92
CA PRO A 67 -10.62 -7.73 -28.60
C PRO A 67 -10.53 -8.92 -27.64
N GLU A 68 -10.91 -10.11 -28.11
CA GLU A 68 -10.93 -11.35 -27.30
C GLU A 68 -9.56 -11.72 -26.71
N ASP A 69 -8.46 -11.28 -27.35
CA ASP A 69 -7.09 -11.55 -26.91
C ASP A 69 -6.62 -10.64 -25.75
N VAL A 70 -7.44 -9.66 -25.32
CA VAL A 70 -7.06 -8.70 -24.28
C VAL A 70 -7.58 -9.14 -22.93
N GLU A 71 -6.67 -9.69 -22.13
CA GLU A 71 -6.93 -10.06 -20.74
C GLU A 71 -6.17 -9.14 -19.76
N PRO A 72 -6.62 -9.04 -18.49
CA PRO A 72 -5.85 -8.39 -17.44
C PRO A 72 -4.47 -9.03 -17.31
N PHE A 73 -3.43 -8.20 -17.18
CA PHE A 73 -2.03 -8.63 -17.21
C PHE A 73 -1.64 -9.75 -16.23
N LEU A 74 -2.37 -9.91 -15.12
CA LEU A 74 -2.12 -10.93 -14.09
C LEU A 74 -3.37 -11.80 -13.83
N ALA A 75 -4.24 -11.99 -14.82
CA ALA A 75 -5.49 -12.72 -14.66
C ALA A 75 -5.29 -14.19 -14.20
N GLU A 76 -4.20 -14.82 -14.63
CA GLU A 76 -3.87 -16.21 -14.29
C GLU A 76 -3.24 -16.36 -12.90
N GLN A 77 -2.71 -15.28 -12.32
CA GLN A 77 -1.95 -15.35 -11.07
C GLN A 77 -2.83 -15.06 -9.85
N PRO A 78 -2.75 -15.85 -8.77
CA PRO A 78 -3.45 -15.52 -7.54
C PRO A 78 -2.88 -14.23 -6.95
N LEU A 79 -3.77 -13.33 -6.53
CA LEU A 79 -3.43 -12.07 -5.87
C LEU A 79 -2.66 -12.29 -4.55
N GLU A 80 -2.91 -13.41 -3.90
CA GLU A 80 -2.50 -13.73 -2.55
C GLU A 80 -1.57 -14.96 -2.55
N ASN A 81 -0.34 -14.82 -2.03
CA ASN A 81 0.63 -15.91 -1.83
C ASN A 81 0.89 -16.12 -0.34
N ASP A 82 1.21 -17.36 0.08
CA ASP A 82 1.49 -17.69 1.49
C ASP A 82 2.64 -16.86 2.11
N LEU A 83 3.62 -16.46 1.28
CA LEU A 83 4.76 -15.64 1.70
C LEU A 83 4.51 -14.12 1.60
N ALA A 84 3.40 -13.69 0.96
CA ALA A 84 3.14 -12.27 0.70
C ALA A 84 3.07 -11.46 2.02
N ALA A 85 2.53 -12.05 3.09
CA ALA A 85 2.46 -11.40 4.40
C ALA A 85 3.85 -11.20 5.04
N GLU A 86 4.79 -12.11 4.81
CA GLU A 86 6.15 -12.02 5.33
C GLU A 86 6.96 -10.98 4.57
N GLU A 87 6.82 -10.96 3.24
CA GLU A 87 7.49 -10.01 2.35
C GLU A 87 7.05 -8.56 2.58
N LEU A 88 5.74 -8.33 2.77
CA LEU A 88 5.22 -7.01 3.14
C LEU A 88 5.77 -6.51 4.50
N ASN A 89 6.13 -7.43 5.39
CA ASN A 89 6.69 -7.15 6.71
C ASN A 89 8.23 -6.91 6.70
N LEU A 90 8.91 -7.04 5.56
CA LEU A 90 10.35 -6.77 5.43
C LEU A 90 10.68 -5.31 5.07
N ASN A 91 9.69 -4.47 4.78
CA ASN A 91 9.83 -3.06 4.37
C ASN A 91 10.32 -2.07 5.46
N TYR A 92 11.01 -2.55 6.51
CA TYR A 92 11.46 -1.73 7.65
C TYR A 92 12.93 -1.32 7.58
N LEU A 93 13.75 -2.09 6.87
CA LEU A 93 15.17 -1.85 6.69
C LEU A 93 15.48 -1.72 5.20
N HIS A 94 16.31 -0.74 4.86
CA HIS A 94 16.90 -0.62 3.54
C HIS A 94 18.33 -1.16 3.60
N LEU A 95 18.70 -1.98 2.61
CA LEU A 95 20.07 -2.41 2.40
C LEU A 95 20.71 -1.51 1.34
N ASP A 96 21.72 -0.75 1.73
CA ASP A 96 22.48 0.07 0.79
C ASP A 96 23.40 -0.81 -0.09
N TYR A 97 23.85 -0.30 -1.24
CA TYR A 97 24.83 -0.99 -2.11
C TYR A 97 26.13 -1.37 -1.40
N ASN A 98 26.48 -0.63 -0.36
CA ASN A 98 27.59 -0.91 0.53
C ASN A 98 27.09 -1.80 1.68
N MET A 99 26.32 -2.85 1.42
CA MET A 99 25.84 -3.89 2.37
C MET A 99 25.49 -3.44 3.80
N ASN A 100 24.97 -2.22 3.98
CA ASN A 100 24.67 -1.60 5.26
C ASN A 100 23.16 -1.56 5.45
N LEU A 101 22.67 -2.11 6.58
CA LEU A 101 21.24 -2.02 6.91
C LEU A 101 20.94 -0.75 7.68
N LYS A 102 20.09 0.08 7.10
CA LYS A 102 19.61 1.31 7.72
C LYS A 102 18.10 1.23 7.95
N PRO A 103 17.61 1.61 9.15
CA PRO A 103 16.18 1.71 9.39
C PRO A 103 15.57 2.83 8.56
N ILE A 104 14.52 2.50 7.80
CA ILE A 104 13.79 3.45 6.94
C ILE A 104 12.90 4.37 7.81
N LYS A 105 12.48 3.87 8.97
CA LYS A 105 11.63 4.59 9.92
C LYS A 105 12.02 4.30 11.36
N THR A 106 11.55 5.12 12.29
CA THR A 106 11.76 4.91 13.72
C THR A 106 11.05 3.63 14.19
N LEU A 107 11.84 2.59 14.40
CA LEU A 107 11.36 1.27 14.82
C LEU A 107 10.95 1.26 16.30
N THR A 108 9.84 0.59 16.57
CA THR A 108 9.39 0.25 17.93
C THR A 108 10.32 -0.77 18.60
N MET A 109 10.23 -0.93 19.92
CA MET A 109 11.06 -1.88 20.66
C MET A 109 10.89 -3.33 20.20
N GLN A 110 9.72 -3.71 19.71
CA GLN A 110 9.46 -5.07 19.22
C GLN A 110 10.14 -5.30 17.86
N GLU A 111 10.01 -4.34 16.94
CA GLU A 111 10.64 -4.39 15.63
C GLU A 111 12.17 -4.42 15.76
N ARG A 112 12.75 -3.58 16.62
CA ARG A 112 14.21 -3.60 16.89
C ARG A 112 14.70 -4.96 17.37
N LYS A 113 13.90 -5.71 18.14
CA LYS A 113 14.27 -7.06 18.59
C LYS A 113 14.26 -8.07 17.44
N LYS A 114 13.30 -7.95 16.51
CA LYS A 114 13.23 -8.80 15.30
C LYS A 114 14.43 -8.59 14.36
N PHE A 115 15.02 -7.40 14.37
CA PHE A 115 16.17 -7.02 13.53
C PHE A 115 17.54 -7.13 14.22
N ARG A 116 17.64 -7.79 15.38
CA ARG A 116 18.94 -8.12 15.99
C ARG A 116 19.53 -9.35 15.30
N PHE A 117 20.16 -9.12 14.15
CA PHE A 117 20.90 -10.15 13.45
C PHE A 117 22.14 -10.59 14.27
N GLY A 118 22.50 -11.87 14.17
CA GLY A 118 23.63 -12.44 14.90
C GLY A 118 24.99 -12.17 14.25
N ASN A 119 26.09 -12.58 14.91
CA ASN A 119 27.45 -12.36 14.42
C ASN A 119 27.71 -12.94 13.01
N ALA A 120 27.11 -14.08 12.66
CA ALA A 120 27.26 -14.68 11.32
C ALA A 120 26.81 -13.73 10.21
N PHE A 121 25.73 -12.99 10.43
CA PHE A 121 25.23 -12.00 9.49
C PHE A 121 26.20 -10.82 9.34
N HIS A 122 26.74 -10.32 10.46
CA HIS A 122 27.71 -9.22 10.45
C HIS A 122 29.03 -9.60 9.78
N LEU A 123 29.52 -10.83 9.99
CA LEU A 123 30.68 -11.37 9.29
C LEU A 123 30.45 -11.42 7.77
N TYR A 124 29.26 -11.85 7.34
CA TYR A 124 28.93 -11.91 5.91
C TYR A 124 28.85 -10.51 5.29
N CYS A 125 28.24 -9.54 5.98
CA CYS A 125 28.25 -8.13 5.57
C CYS A 125 29.67 -7.59 5.44
N GLU A 126 30.58 -7.94 6.34
CA GLU A 126 31.98 -7.49 6.30
C GLU A 126 32.77 -8.14 5.16
N ILE A 127 32.55 -9.44 4.90
CA ILE A 127 33.18 -10.17 3.78
C ILE A 127 32.71 -9.61 2.43
N LEU A 128 31.42 -9.33 2.27
CA LEU A 128 30.87 -8.77 1.02
C LEU A 128 31.16 -7.28 0.81
N HIS A 129 31.68 -6.60 1.83
CA HIS A 129 32.13 -5.21 1.77
C HIS A 129 33.56 -5.06 1.23
N LEU A 130 34.33 -6.15 1.17
CA LEU A 130 35.68 -6.19 0.61
C LEU A 130 35.64 -6.11 -0.92
#